data_AF-A0A2G8K9X6-F1
#
_entry.id   AF-A0A2G8K9X6-F1
#
_cell.length_a   1.000
_cell.length_b   1.000
_cell.length_c   1.000
_cell.angle_alpha   90.00
_cell.angle_beta   90.00
_cell.angle_gamma   90.00
#
_symmetry.space_group_name_H-M   'P 1'
#
loop_
_entity.id
_entity.type
_entity.pdbx_description
1 polymer ?
#
loop_
_entity_poly.entity_id
_entity_poly.type
_entity_poly.pdbx_seq_one_letter_code
_entity_poly.pdbx_strand_id
1 'polypeptide(L)'
;MGWLRIKMSIFVHVINFAVILLSNSLLAYARCQPHLVNHIVEFEGCSVRVQSAQCIGNCEGSYAHPSETDLMTIHRNCECCMPSDFVDVAIRCRNRSKQIRKITKCRCRPCSSIAGVPERVEVARGRRASKPTGKRNRRLRKSRRI
;
A
#
# COMPACT_ATOMS: atom_id res chain seq x y z
N MET A 1 38.00 41.87 0.68
CA MET A 1 37.92 40.42 0.98
C MET A 1 36.74 40.00 1.87
N GLY A 2 36.17 40.86 2.74
CA GLY A 2 35.03 40.50 3.61
C GLY A 2 33.72 40.17 2.89
N TRP A 3 33.44 40.82 1.76
CA TRP A 3 32.21 40.61 0.98
C TRP A 3 32.06 39.18 0.40
N LEU A 4 33.17 38.52 0.07
CA LEU A 4 33.14 37.14 -0.45
C LEU A 4 32.79 36.13 0.65
N ARG A 5 33.28 36.37 1.89
CA ARG A 5 33.01 35.53 3.06
C ARG A 5 31.54 35.58 3.49
N ILE A 6 30.93 36.75 3.42
CA ILE A 6 29.51 36.94 3.74
C ILE A 6 28.62 36.19 2.73
N LYS A 7 28.94 36.29 1.43
CA LYS A 7 28.21 35.56 0.39
C LYS A 7 28.33 34.04 0.54
N MET A 8 29.50 33.51 0.87
CA MET A 8 29.67 32.07 1.14
C MET A 8 28.89 31.62 2.38
N SER A 9 28.90 32.39 3.46
CA SER A 9 28.15 32.06 4.68
C SER A 9 26.64 32.01 4.42
N ILE A 10 26.09 33.02 3.73
CA ILE A 10 24.68 33.04 3.35
C ILE A 10 24.33 31.83 2.48
N PHE A 11 25.17 31.51 1.49
CA PHE A 11 24.94 30.37 0.60
C PHE A 11 24.90 29.03 1.36
N VAL A 12 25.79 28.83 2.32
CA VAL A 12 25.80 27.63 3.19
C VAL A 12 24.54 27.56 4.05
N HIS A 13 24.08 28.67 4.61
CA HIS A 13 22.84 28.70 5.39
C HIS A 13 21.60 28.41 4.53
N VAL A 14 21.53 28.95 3.31
CA VAL A 14 20.45 28.70 2.37
C VAL A 14 20.39 27.22 1.98
N ILE A 15 21.55 26.60 1.69
CA ILE A 15 21.60 25.16 1.37
C ILE A 15 21.15 24.32 2.56
N ASN A 16 21.67 24.57 3.77
CA ASN A 16 21.27 23.82 4.95
C ASN A 16 19.76 23.95 5.24
N PHE A 17 19.21 25.16 5.11
CA PHE A 17 17.79 25.39 5.28
C PHE A 17 16.96 24.60 4.24
N ALA A 18 17.38 24.61 2.97
CA ALA A 18 16.73 23.83 1.93
C ALA A 18 16.75 22.32 2.23
N VAL A 19 17.89 21.77 2.69
CA VAL A 19 18.03 20.36 3.07
C VAL A 19 17.10 19.99 4.22
N ILE A 20 16.97 20.85 5.23
CA ILE A 20 16.05 20.64 6.36
C ILE A 20 14.59 20.62 5.87
N LEU A 21 14.19 21.54 4.99
CA LEU A 21 12.83 21.55 4.45
C LEU A 21 12.53 20.31 3.60
N LEU A 22 13.48 19.89 2.75
CA LEU A 22 13.35 18.72 1.89
C LEU A 22 13.21 17.42 2.71
N SER A 23 14.03 17.25 3.74
CA SER A 23 14.01 16.04 4.59
C SER A 23 12.70 15.90 5.37
N ASN A 24 12.19 16.98 5.96
CA ASN A 24 10.90 16.97 6.66
C ASN A 24 9.74 16.62 5.72
N SER A 25 9.75 17.15 4.50
CA SER A 25 8.72 16.87 3.49
C SER A 25 8.72 15.40 3.08
N LEU A 26 9.91 14.81 2.91
CA LEU A 26 10.06 13.40 2.55
C LEU A 26 9.56 12.47 3.67
N LEU A 27 9.83 12.82 4.92
CA LEU A 27 9.38 12.06 6.09
C LEU A 27 7.86 12.12 6.26
N ALA A 28 7.25 13.28 6.01
CA ALA A 28 5.79 13.43 6.03
C ALA A 28 5.11 12.58 4.94
N TYR A 29 5.71 12.47 3.75
CA TYR A 29 5.18 11.60 2.69
C TYR A 29 5.24 10.11 3.05
N ALA A 30 6.20 9.72 3.88
CA ALA A 30 6.38 8.34 4.32
C ALA A 30 5.37 7.88 5.38
N ARG A 31 4.61 8.78 6.03
CA ARG A 31 3.62 8.39 7.04
C ARG A 31 2.29 7.92 6.42
N CYS A 32 1.58 7.03 7.12
CA CYS A 32 0.27 6.57 6.71
C CYS A 32 -0.75 7.71 6.55
N GLN A 33 -1.22 7.93 5.31
CA GLN A 33 -2.12 9.02 4.97
C GLN A 33 -3.03 8.70 3.77
N PRO A 34 -4.17 9.39 3.62
CA PRO A 34 -5.00 9.29 2.43
C PRO A 34 -4.34 9.99 1.24
N HIS A 35 -4.21 9.27 0.12
CA HIS A 35 -3.74 9.77 -1.16
C HIS A 35 -4.89 9.81 -2.15
N LEU A 36 -5.08 10.96 -2.80
CA LEU A 36 -6.20 11.19 -3.71
C LEU A 36 -5.99 10.46 -5.04
N VAL A 37 -7.02 9.77 -5.53
CA VAL A 37 -6.96 8.97 -6.77
C VAL A 37 -8.25 9.14 -7.55
N ASN A 38 -8.13 9.14 -8.88
CA ASN A 38 -9.28 9.15 -9.78
C ASN A 38 -9.64 7.73 -10.16
N HIS A 39 -10.83 7.29 -9.75
CA HIS A 39 -11.40 6.01 -10.15
C HIS A 39 -12.44 6.21 -11.24
N ILE A 40 -12.55 5.24 -12.14
CA ILE A 40 -13.65 5.16 -13.09
C ILE A 40 -14.65 4.16 -12.52
N VAL A 41 -15.86 4.62 -12.21
CA VAL A 41 -16.94 3.77 -11.73
C VAL A 41 -17.87 3.49 -12.90
N GLU A 42 -17.95 2.22 -13.27
CA GLU A 42 -18.83 1.74 -14.34
C GLU A 42 -20.04 1.01 -13.77
N PHE A 43 -21.23 1.38 -14.21
CA PHE A 43 -22.46 0.68 -13.87
C PHE A 43 -23.52 0.89 -14.96
N GLU A 44 -24.15 -0.20 -15.37
CA GLU A 44 -25.32 -0.22 -16.27
C GLU A 44 -25.23 0.71 -17.49
N GLY A 45 -24.13 0.64 -18.24
CA GLY A 45 -23.91 1.47 -19.44
C GLY A 45 -23.54 2.92 -19.15
N CYS A 46 -23.24 3.26 -17.90
CA CYS A 46 -22.64 4.53 -17.51
C CYS A 46 -21.21 4.35 -16.99
N SER A 47 -20.34 5.32 -17.30
CA SER A 47 -18.96 5.42 -16.81
C SER A 47 -18.75 6.84 -16.26
N VAL A 48 -18.41 6.96 -14.97
CA VAL A 48 -18.21 8.24 -14.29
C VAL A 48 -16.85 8.25 -13.60
N ARG A 49 -16.10 9.34 -13.79
CA ARG A 49 -14.87 9.59 -13.02
C ARG A 49 -15.21 10.12 -11.65
N VAL A 50 -14.68 9.47 -10.63
CA VAL A 50 -14.89 9.79 -9.24
C VAL A 50 -13.55 10.00 -8.57
N GLN A 51 -13.38 11.17 -7.97
CA GLN A 51 -12.26 11.41 -7.08
C GLN A 51 -12.54 10.74 -5.73
N SER A 52 -11.65 9.83 -5.33
CA SER A 52 -11.65 9.20 -4.01
C SER A 52 -10.23 9.19 -3.44
N ALA A 53 -10.02 8.46 -2.34
CA ALA A 53 -8.72 8.31 -1.72
C ALA A 53 -8.37 6.83 -1.55
N GLN A 54 -7.07 6.54 -1.54
CA GLN A 54 -6.49 5.27 -1.13
C GLN A 54 -5.51 5.51 0.02
N CYS A 55 -5.26 4.53 0.87
CA CYS A 55 -4.29 4.67 1.95
C CYS A 55 -2.90 4.27 1.49
N ILE A 56 -1.90 5.13 1.71
CA ILE A 56 -0.49 4.86 1.43
C ILE A 56 0.39 5.33 2.58
N GLY A 57 1.60 4.77 2.67
CA GLY A 57 2.62 5.15 3.64
C GLY A 57 2.96 4.03 4.62
N ASN A 58 3.83 4.35 5.56
CA ASN A 58 4.41 3.44 6.53
C ASN A 58 3.82 3.68 7.93
N CYS A 59 3.91 2.65 8.76
CA CYS A 59 3.47 2.68 10.15
C CYS A 59 4.68 2.54 11.08
N GLU A 60 4.82 3.49 12.00
CA GLU A 60 5.96 3.56 12.95
C GLU A 60 5.90 2.45 14.01
N GLY A 61 4.72 1.87 14.26
CA GLY A 61 4.53 0.77 15.23
C GLY A 61 5.00 -0.61 14.75
N SER A 62 5.46 -0.75 13.50
CA SER A 62 5.96 -2.02 12.98
C SER A 62 7.41 -2.27 13.41
N TYR A 63 7.66 -3.38 14.12
CA TYR A 63 9.00 -3.74 14.61
C TYR A 63 9.23 -5.26 14.58
N ALA A 64 10.51 -5.64 14.58
CA ALA A 64 10.95 -7.01 14.78
C ALA A 64 12.23 -7.00 15.62
N HIS A 65 12.18 -7.60 16.81
CA HIS A 65 13.33 -7.70 17.71
C HIS A 65 13.43 -9.13 18.26
N PRO A 66 14.66 -9.67 18.42
CA PRO A 66 14.86 -10.95 19.10
C PRO A 66 14.36 -10.86 20.54
N SER A 67 13.86 -11.97 21.09
CA SER A 67 13.48 -12.04 22.49
C SER A 67 14.73 -12.00 23.38
N GLU A 68 14.69 -11.22 24.45
CA GLU A 68 15.79 -11.14 25.42
C GLU A 68 15.93 -12.42 26.25
N THR A 69 14.85 -13.20 26.39
CA THR A 69 14.79 -14.39 27.26
C THR A 69 14.84 -15.71 26.50
N ASP A 70 14.49 -15.70 25.21
CA ASP A 70 14.51 -16.91 24.37
C ASP A 70 15.18 -16.61 23.02
N LEU A 71 16.42 -17.07 22.89
CA LEU A 71 17.26 -16.88 21.69
C LEU A 71 16.65 -17.48 20.41
N MET A 72 15.65 -18.36 20.55
CA MET A 72 14.94 -18.96 19.41
C MET A 72 13.67 -18.19 19.01
N THR A 73 13.28 -17.17 19.77
CA THR A 73 12.03 -16.43 19.59
C THR A 73 12.28 -14.99 19.12
N ILE A 74 11.43 -14.51 18.21
CA ILE A 74 11.47 -13.13 17.70
C ILE A 74 10.11 -12.48 17.95
N HIS A 75 10.09 -11.35 18.66
CA HIS A 75 8.91 -10.51 18.79
C HIS A 75 8.73 -9.69 17.52
N ARG A 76 7.54 -9.80 16.91
CA ARG A 76 7.17 -9.05 15.71
C ARG A 76 5.84 -8.35 15.95
N ASN A 77 5.78 -7.07 15.63
CA ASN A 77 4.54 -6.34 15.46
C ASN A 77 4.49 -5.79 14.05
N CYS A 78 3.36 -5.94 13.37
CA CYS A 78 3.20 -5.45 12.01
C CYS A 78 1.91 -4.65 11.92
N GLU A 79 2.05 -3.38 11.60
CA GLU A 79 0.94 -2.46 11.34
C GLU A 79 0.83 -2.13 9.87
N CYS A 80 -0.40 -2.14 9.37
CA CYS A 80 -0.78 -1.86 8.00
C CYS A 80 -1.52 -0.52 7.93
N CYS A 81 -1.18 0.30 6.94
CA CYS A 81 -1.89 1.56 6.68
C CYS A 81 -3.25 1.27 6.02
N MET A 82 -4.34 1.40 6.78
CA MET A 82 -5.66 0.95 6.34
C MET A 82 -6.73 2.05 6.44
N PRO A 83 -7.81 1.96 5.64
CA PRO A 83 -8.96 2.83 5.79
C PRO A 83 -9.58 2.70 7.17
N SER A 84 -9.91 3.84 7.79
CA SER A 84 -10.51 3.91 9.12
C SER A 84 -11.92 4.50 9.09
N ASP A 85 -12.12 5.54 8.27
CA ASP A 85 -13.39 6.22 8.12
C ASP A 85 -13.82 6.22 6.65
N PHE A 86 -15.13 6.18 6.45
CA PHE A 86 -15.76 6.16 5.14
C PHE A 86 -16.94 7.11 5.08
N VAL A 87 -17.27 7.57 3.88
CA VAL A 87 -18.48 8.34 3.59
C VAL A 87 -19.19 7.78 2.37
N ASP A 88 -20.50 7.63 2.45
CA ASP A 88 -21.32 7.20 1.32
C ASP A 88 -21.72 8.41 0.49
N VAL A 89 -21.49 8.32 -0.83
CA VAL A 89 -21.77 9.38 -1.79
C VAL A 89 -22.59 8.81 -2.93
N ALA A 90 -23.69 9.48 -3.27
CA ALA A 90 -24.48 9.13 -4.44
C ALA A 90 -23.83 9.72 -5.71
N ILE A 91 -23.39 8.84 -6.62
CA ILE A 91 -23.03 9.23 -7.97
C ILE A 91 -24.27 9.17 -8.85
N ARG A 92 -24.54 10.25 -9.58
CA ARG A 92 -25.67 10.33 -10.51
C ARG A 92 -25.16 10.23 -11.93
N CYS A 93 -25.86 9.45 -12.75
CA CYS A 93 -25.62 9.37 -14.17
C CYS A 93 -26.94 9.28 -14.93
N ARG A 94 -27.20 10.27 -15.78
CA ARG A 94 -28.49 10.44 -16.47
C ARG A 94 -29.65 10.29 -15.47
N ASN A 95 -30.40 9.19 -15.56
CA ASN A 95 -31.60 8.93 -14.76
C ASN A 95 -31.37 7.89 -13.65
N ARG A 96 -30.11 7.56 -13.35
CA ARG A 96 -29.76 6.53 -12.36
C ARG A 96 -28.80 7.10 -11.34
N SER A 97 -28.90 6.58 -10.12
CA SER A 97 -27.96 6.91 -9.05
C SER A 97 -27.44 5.63 -8.41
N LYS A 98 -26.17 5.62 -8.09
CA LYS A 98 -25.52 4.54 -7.34
C LYS A 98 -24.86 5.13 -6.10
N GLN A 99 -25.03 4.50 -4.95
CA GLN A 99 -24.25 4.87 -3.76
C GLN A 99 -22.89 4.18 -3.84
N ILE A 100 -21.84 4.95 -3.58
CA ILE A 100 -20.47 4.46 -3.47
C ILE A 100 -19.89 4.89 -2.14
N ARG A 101 -19.02 4.05 -1.58
CA ARG A 101 -18.36 4.31 -0.33
C ARG A 101 -16.94 4.83 -0.58
N LYS A 102 -16.64 6.03 -0.10
CA LYS A 102 -15.32 6.68 -0.25
C LYS A 102 -14.56 6.66 1.06
N ILE A 103 -13.25 6.48 0.99
CA ILE A 103 -12.35 6.56 2.14
C ILE A 103 -12.10 8.04 2.49
N THR A 104 -12.18 8.38 3.77
CA THR A 104 -11.91 9.75 4.26
C THR A 104 -10.68 9.82 5.16
N LYS A 105 -10.39 8.77 5.93
CA LYS A 105 -9.21 8.72 6.80
C LYS A 105 -8.50 7.38 6.75
N CYS A 106 -7.18 7.42 6.90
CA CYS A 106 -6.30 6.26 7.00
C CYS A 106 -5.64 6.21 8.38
N ARG A 107 -5.44 5.01 8.92
CA ARG A 107 -4.75 4.79 10.20
C ARG A 107 -3.94 3.50 10.16
N CYS A 108 -2.89 3.46 10.95
CA CYS A 108 -2.13 2.24 11.21
C CYS A 108 -2.91 1.32 12.15
N ARG A 109 -2.98 0.04 11.79
CA ARG A 109 -3.71 -1.01 12.53
C ARG A 109 -2.96 -2.33 12.38
N PRO A 110 -3.01 -3.24 13.37
CA PRO A 110 -2.35 -4.54 13.28
C PRO A 110 -2.80 -5.31 12.02
N CYS A 111 -1.84 -5.86 11.27
CA CYS A 111 -2.14 -6.56 10.01
C CYS A 111 -2.89 -7.89 10.22
N SER A 112 -2.89 -8.47 11.42
CA SER A 112 -3.70 -9.66 11.77
C SER A 112 -5.21 -9.41 11.68
N SER A 113 -5.64 -8.14 11.60
CA SER A 113 -7.03 -7.75 11.29
C SER A 113 -7.42 -8.02 9.83
N ILE A 114 -6.48 -8.45 8.99
CA ILE A 114 -6.72 -8.79 7.58
C ILE A 114 -7.27 -10.20 7.51
N ALA A 115 -8.56 -10.33 7.18
CA ALA A 115 -9.11 -11.63 6.79
C ALA A 115 -8.30 -12.21 5.61
N GLY A 116 -7.54 -13.28 5.86
CA GLY A 116 -6.81 -14.03 4.82
C GLY A 116 -5.30 -14.20 5.01
N VAL A 117 -4.68 -13.70 6.09
CA VAL A 117 -3.26 -13.98 6.38
C VAL A 117 -3.17 -14.94 7.58
N PRO A 118 -2.69 -16.19 7.42
CA PRO A 118 -2.56 -17.10 8.57
C PRO A 118 -1.53 -16.57 9.56
N GLU A 119 -1.92 -16.50 10.83
CA GLU A 119 -1.15 -15.97 11.98
C GLU A 119 0.12 -16.80 12.30
N ARG A 120 0.31 -17.94 11.64
CA ARG A 120 1.54 -18.75 11.75
C ARG A 120 2.06 -19.09 10.37
N VAL A 121 3.17 -18.47 9.98
CA VAL A 121 4.09 -19.10 9.04
C VAL A 121 5.01 -19.97 9.88
N GLU A 122 4.64 -21.24 10.06
CA GLU A 122 5.63 -22.23 10.46
C GLU A 122 6.72 -22.22 9.39
N VAL A 123 7.94 -21.90 9.79
CA VAL A 123 9.12 -22.00 8.93
C VAL A 123 9.31 -23.49 8.64
N ALA A 124 8.71 -23.96 7.55
CA ALA A 124 8.94 -25.31 7.04
C ALA A 124 10.44 -25.43 6.74
N ARG A 125 11.15 -26.15 7.62
CA ARG A 125 12.51 -26.61 7.37
C ARG A 125 12.58 -27.19 5.96
N GLY A 126 13.55 -26.71 5.19
CA GLY A 126 13.74 -27.10 3.80
C GLY A 126 13.67 -28.62 3.60
N ARG A 127 12.73 -29.04 2.76
CA ARG A 127 12.82 -30.29 2.02
C ARG A 127 12.55 -29.97 0.56
N ARG A 128 13.56 -30.23 -0.28
CA ARG A 128 13.42 -30.26 -1.74
C ARG A 128 12.28 -31.23 -2.07
N ALA A 129 11.21 -30.72 -2.67
CA ALA A 129 10.17 -31.55 -3.25
C ALA A 129 10.17 -31.34 -4.77
N SER A 130 10.34 -32.46 -5.45
CA SER A 130 10.54 -32.65 -6.88
C SER A 130 9.37 -32.18 -7.74
N LYS A 131 9.69 -31.71 -8.95
CA LYS A 131 8.82 -31.40 -10.09
C LYS A 131 7.73 -32.47 -10.31
N PRO A 132 6.44 -32.11 -10.49
CA PRO A 132 5.49 -32.99 -11.17
C PRO A 132 5.55 -32.74 -12.68
N THR A 133 5.95 -33.78 -13.40
CA THR A 133 5.79 -33.95 -14.84
C THR A 133 4.31 -34.15 -15.19
N GLY A 134 3.76 -33.32 -16.08
CA GLY A 134 2.40 -33.46 -16.60
C GLY A 134 2.24 -32.88 -18.00
N LYS A 135 2.85 -33.52 -19.01
CA LYS A 135 2.58 -33.29 -20.43
C LYS A 135 1.77 -34.46 -20.99
N ARG A 136 0.47 -34.28 -21.24
CA ARG A 136 -0.24 -34.83 -22.41
C ARG A 136 -1.72 -34.44 -22.38
N ASN A 137 -2.14 -33.62 -23.35
CA ASN A 137 -3.10 -34.12 -24.32
C ASN A 137 -3.10 -33.27 -25.59
N ARG A 138 -2.73 -33.94 -26.68
CA ARG A 138 -2.80 -33.44 -28.06
C ARG A 138 -4.25 -33.51 -28.53
N ARG A 139 -4.68 -32.42 -29.17
CA ARG A 139 -5.79 -32.36 -30.13
C ARG A 139 -5.70 -33.49 -31.17
N LEU A 140 -6.85 -34.00 -31.62
CA LEU A 140 -7.18 -34.38 -33.01
C LEU A 140 -8.70 -34.69 -33.03
N ARG A 141 -9.58 -33.83 -33.54
CA ARG A 141 -10.00 -33.55 -34.95
C ARG A 141 -10.85 -34.67 -35.58
N LYS A 142 -11.98 -34.24 -36.19
CA LYS A 142 -12.88 -34.87 -37.19
C LYS A 142 -14.04 -35.71 -36.63
N SER A 143 -15.32 -35.40 -36.87
CA SER A 143 -16.12 -35.26 -38.13
C SER A 143 -16.77 -36.58 -38.56
N ARG A 144 -18.11 -36.66 -38.44
CA ARG A 144 -19.12 -37.21 -39.41
C ARG A 144 -20.40 -37.63 -38.68
N ARG A 145 -21.57 -37.17 -39.19
CA ARG A 145 -22.71 -37.95 -39.74
C ARG A 145 -23.20 -39.04 -38.79
N ILE A 146 -24.48 -39.13 -38.44
CA ILE A 146 -25.72 -39.01 -39.21
C ILE A 146 -26.79 -38.39 -38.31
#